data_AF-A0A418RFD0-F1
#
_entry.id   AF-A0A418RFD0-F1
#
_cell.length_a   1.000
_cell.length_b   1.000
_cell.length_c   1.000
_cell.angle_alpha   90.00
_cell.angle_beta   90.00
_cell.angle_gamma   90.00
#
_symmetry.space_group_name_H-M   'P 1'
#
loop_
_entity.id
_entity.type
_entity.pdbx_description
1 polymer ?
#
loop_
_entity_poly.entity_id
_entity_poly.type
_entity_poly.pdbx_seq_one_letter_code
_entity_poly.pdbx_strand_id
1 'polypeptide(L)'
;MEIISPNLFAFDESTWLWLDRYGIIVGDLVMTLTILATIYGFICRNKLHNWFKRNRFPSIGGQLEHSHWQGIIFTVSRKEVPLWVIKQINPMAIGLLSSESSRNAAQEIRVFAQQMGILFIEEEVINDPDDPAEVNRKAKKVIHELKVHGLDEMAMDITGGKTPMSLGAFMAAEEMGVDSIYVTTEYKDNKPDITTAKIKAISQVA
;
A
#
# COMPACT_ATOMS: atom_id res chain seq x y z
N MET A 1 65.95 -13.20 -44.73
CA MET A 1 65.22 -12.25 -43.88
C MET A 1 63.93 -12.95 -43.47
N GLU A 2 63.94 -13.64 -42.33
CA GLU A 2 62.71 -14.19 -41.77
C GLU A 2 61.92 -13.04 -41.15
N ILE A 3 60.73 -12.80 -41.69
CA ILE A 3 59.78 -11.85 -41.12
C ILE A 3 59.19 -12.54 -39.89
N ILE A 4 59.80 -12.31 -38.74
CA ILE A 4 59.24 -12.67 -37.44
C ILE A 4 57.92 -11.90 -37.35
N SER A 5 56.80 -12.58 -37.58
CA SER A 5 55.49 -12.00 -37.33
C SER A 5 55.38 -11.80 -35.81
N PRO A 6 55.26 -10.56 -35.32
CA PRO A 6 55.10 -10.31 -33.91
C PRO A 6 53.68 -10.73 -33.55
N ASN A 7 53.53 -11.98 -33.10
CA ASN A 7 52.35 -12.37 -32.34
C ASN A 7 52.32 -11.48 -31.10
N LEU A 8 51.58 -10.37 -31.18
CA LEU A 8 51.52 -9.32 -30.16
C LEU A 8 51.13 -9.86 -28.77
N PHE A 9 50.57 -11.09 -28.70
CA PHE A 9 50.10 -11.75 -27.49
C PHE A 9 50.52 -13.23 -27.35
N ALA A 10 51.38 -13.76 -28.23
CA ALA A 10 51.82 -15.16 -28.22
C ALA A 10 50.71 -16.25 -28.18
N PHE A 11 49.45 -15.89 -28.47
CA PHE A 11 48.37 -16.87 -28.58
C PHE A 11 48.52 -17.70 -29.84
N ASP A 12 48.33 -19.01 -29.69
CA ASP A 12 48.21 -19.89 -30.85
C ASP A 12 46.83 -19.72 -31.51
N GLU A 13 46.71 -20.22 -32.74
CA GLU A 13 45.46 -20.16 -33.51
C GLU A 13 44.31 -20.89 -32.80
N SER A 14 44.63 -21.91 -32.00
CA SER A 14 43.66 -22.68 -31.23
C SER A 14 43.03 -21.85 -30.10
N THR A 15 43.82 -21.02 -29.41
CA THR A 15 43.35 -20.11 -28.36
C THR A 15 42.46 -19.02 -28.96
N TRP A 16 42.81 -18.49 -30.13
CA TRP A 16 41.96 -17.52 -30.83
C TRP A 16 40.60 -18.09 -31.21
N LEU A 17 40.57 -19.29 -31.80
CA LEU A 17 39.32 -19.97 -32.15
C LEU A 17 38.47 -20.31 -30.91
N TRP A 18 39.11 -20.64 -29.79
CA TRP A 18 38.41 -20.88 -28.54
C TRP A 18 37.78 -19.61 -27.97
N LEU A 19 38.53 -18.49 -27.96
CA LEU A 19 38.03 -17.18 -27.52
C LEU A 19 36.86 -16.70 -28.37
N ASP A 20 36.95 -16.87 -29.70
CA ASP A 20 35.88 -16.50 -30.63
C ASP A 20 34.59 -17.30 -30.37
N ARG A 21 34.71 -18.64 -30.24
CA ARG A 21 33.56 -19.50 -29.89
C ARG A 21 32.95 -19.13 -28.54
N TYR A 22 33.79 -18.83 -27.55
CA TYR A 22 33.32 -18.37 -26.25
C TYR A 22 32.55 -17.05 -26.37
N GLY A 23 33.07 -16.11 -27.15
CA GLY A 23 32.41 -14.83 -27.46
C GLY A 23 31.04 -15.02 -28.09
N ILE A 24 30.92 -15.92 -29.08
CA ILE A 24 29.64 -16.24 -29.74
C ILE A 24 28.63 -16.80 -28.72
N ILE A 25 29.03 -17.79 -27.92
CA ILE A 25 28.14 -18.43 -26.94
C ILE A 25 27.67 -17.41 -25.89
N VAL A 26 28.57 -16.55 -25.39
CA VAL A 26 28.21 -15.50 -24.44
C VAL A 26 27.28 -14.47 -25.10
N GLY A 27 27.56 -14.09 -26.34
CA GLY A 27 26.72 -13.18 -27.13
C GLY A 27 25.29 -13.71 -27.29
N ASP A 28 25.15 -14.97 -27.70
CA ASP A 28 23.86 -15.63 -27.88
C ASP A 28 23.09 -15.75 -26.55
N LEU A 29 23.79 -16.05 -25.46
CA LEU A 29 23.19 -16.11 -24.12
C LEU A 29 22.67 -14.74 -23.68
N VAL A 30 23.46 -13.68 -23.83
CA VAL A 30 23.06 -12.31 -23.46
C VAL A 30 21.89 -11.83 -24.32
N MET A 31 21.92 -12.10 -25.62
CA MET A 31 20.82 -11.77 -26.53
C MET A 31 19.53 -12.50 -26.12
N THR A 32 19.62 -13.79 -25.84
CA THR A 32 18.48 -14.60 -25.40
C THR A 32 17.89 -14.07 -24.09
N LEU A 33 18.74 -13.79 -23.08
CA LEU A 33 18.31 -13.21 -21.81
C LEU A 33 17.67 -11.83 -22.00
N THR A 34 18.19 -11.00 -22.91
CA THR A 34 17.64 -9.66 -23.20
C THR A 34 16.25 -9.76 -23.84
N ILE A 35 16.07 -10.68 -24.79
CA ILE A 35 14.77 -10.93 -25.43
C ILE A 35 13.77 -11.43 -24.37
N LEU A 36 14.15 -12.40 -23.55
CA LEU A 36 13.31 -12.91 -22.47
C LEU A 36 12.94 -11.83 -21.46
N ALA A 37 13.90 -11.00 -21.03
CA ALA A 37 13.64 -9.89 -20.12
C ALA A 37 12.70 -8.84 -20.73
N THR A 38 12.84 -8.56 -22.03
CA THR A 38 11.97 -7.63 -22.75
C THR A 38 10.55 -8.17 -22.86
N ILE A 39 10.38 -9.44 -23.25
CA ILE A 39 9.08 -10.10 -23.32
C ILE A 39 8.44 -10.13 -21.93
N TYR A 40 9.20 -10.53 -20.91
CA TYR A 40 8.73 -10.57 -19.53
C TYR A 40 8.31 -9.18 -19.04
N GLY A 41 9.13 -8.16 -19.28
CA GLY A 41 8.83 -6.77 -18.94
C GLY A 41 7.60 -6.24 -19.67
N PHE A 42 7.36 -6.65 -20.91
CA PHE A 42 6.17 -6.29 -21.67
C PHE A 42 4.90 -6.95 -21.11
N ILE A 43 4.94 -8.27 -20.83
CA ILE A 43 3.82 -9.01 -20.22
C ILE A 43 3.52 -8.47 -18.82
N CYS A 44 4.57 -8.18 -18.04
CA CYS A 44 4.46 -7.67 -16.67
C CYS A 44 4.48 -6.14 -16.60
N ARG A 45 4.22 -5.42 -17.71
CA ARG A 45 4.35 -3.96 -17.79
C ARG A 45 3.64 -3.24 -16.66
N ASN A 46 2.41 -3.64 -16.33
CA ASN A 46 1.65 -3.01 -15.26
C ASN A 46 2.27 -3.22 -13.88
N LYS A 47 2.81 -4.42 -13.61
CA LYS A 47 3.54 -4.70 -12.36
C LYS A 47 4.82 -3.88 -12.28
N LEU A 48 5.57 -3.79 -13.38
CA LEU A 48 6.82 -3.02 -13.45
C LEU A 48 6.55 -1.52 -13.28
N HIS A 49 5.54 -1.00 -13.98
CA HIS A 49 5.10 0.39 -13.88
C HIS A 49 4.63 0.72 -12.46
N ASN A 50 3.83 -0.15 -11.86
CA ASN A 50 3.39 0.00 -10.47
C ASN A 50 4.57 -0.11 -9.50
N TRP A 51 5.57 -0.95 -9.77
CA TRP A 51 6.79 -1.06 -8.96
C TRP A 51 7.64 0.20 -9.03
N PHE A 52 7.84 0.77 -10.23
CA PHE A 52 8.54 2.05 -10.41
C PHE A 52 7.78 3.24 -9.79
N LYS A 53 6.45 3.15 -9.68
CA LYS A 53 5.62 4.15 -8.98
C LYS A 53 5.57 3.96 -7.46
N ARG A 54 5.61 2.72 -6.95
CA ARG A 54 5.41 2.35 -5.53
C ARG A 54 6.44 2.92 -4.55
N ASN A 55 7.64 3.27 -5.02
CA ASN A 55 8.69 3.83 -4.15
C ASN A 55 8.69 5.36 -4.08
N ARG A 56 7.64 6.01 -4.58
CA ARG A 56 7.44 7.44 -4.37
C ARG A 56 6.14 7.58 -3.59
N PHE A 57 6.25 8.10 -2.38
CA PHE A 57 5.11 8.66 -1.66
C PHE A 57 5.10 10.16 -1.98
N PRO A 58 4.50 10.58 -3.10
CA PRO A 58 4.65 11.94 -3.62
C PRO A 58 4.12 13.02 -2.65
N SER A 59 3.25 12.63 -1.70
CA SER A 59 2.49 13.54 -0.86
C SER A 59 2.45 13.09 0.61
N ILE A 60 3.62 12.80 1.22
CA ILE A 60 3.67 12.57 2.67
C ILE A 60 3.56 13.90 3.41
N GLY A 61 2.58 14.03 4.31
CA GLY A 61 2.57 15.07 5.34
C GLY A 61 1.90 16.40 4.98
N GLY A 62 0.85 16.38 4.16
CA GLY A 62 0.07 17.57 3.81
C GLY A 62 -1.12 17.85 4.75
N GLN A 63 -1.57 19.12 4.78
CA GLN A 63 -2.93 19.43 5.24
C GLN A 63 -3.92 18.99 4.16
N LEU A 64 -5.05 18.44 4.58
CA LEU A 64 -6.13 18.02 3.69
C LEU A 64 -6.83 19.23 3.11
N GLU A 65 -6.42 19.66 1.92
CA GLU A 65 -7.21 20.58 1.12
C GLU A 65 -8.19 19.75 0.27
N HIS A 66 -9.46 19.70 0.72
CA HIS A 66 -10.64 19.28 -0.06
C HIS A 66 -10.79 17.80 -0.47
N SER A 67 -10.39 16.85 0.38
CA SER A 67 -10.71 15.44 0.12
C SER A 67 -12.18 15.11 0.44
N HIS A 68 -12.96 14.73 -0.57
CA HIS A 68 -14.32 14.21 -0.37
C HIS A 68 -14.34 12.68 -0.44
N TRP A 69 -13.79 12.01 0.57
CA TRP A 69 -13.84 10.54 0.57
C TRP A 69 -15.27 10.02 0.66
N GLN A 70 -15.65 9.21 -0.31
CA GLN A 70 -16.93 8.51 -0.37
C GLN A 70 -16.94 7.34 0.61
N GLY A 71 -15.81 6.64 0.78
CA GLY A 71 -15.66 5.51 1.69
C GLY A 71 -14.56 5.73 2.73
N ILE A 72 -14.79 5.34 3.99
CA ILE A 72 -13.74 5.32 5.01
C ILE A 72 -13.65 3.97 5.70
N ILE A 73 -12.42 3.49 5.86
CA ILE A 73 -12.12 2.24 6.55
C ILE A 73 -11.42 2.57 7.86
N PHE A 74 -11.91 2.03 8.98
CA PHE A 74 -11.34 2.31 10.30
C PHE A 74 -10.62 1.10 10.88
N THR A 75 -9.39 1.30 11.37
CA THR A 75 -8.83 0.41 12.38
C THR A 75 -9.44 0.75 13.74
N VAL A 76 -10.19 -0.19 14.32
CA VAL A 76 -10.99 0.06 15.52
C VAL A 76 -10.23 -0.36 16.77
N SER A 77 -9.96 0.60 17.66
CA SER A 77 -9.61 0.32 19.06
C SER A 77 -10.62 0.91 20.03
N ARG A 78 -11.10 2.12 19.74
CA ARG A 78 -12.13 2.82 20.49
C ARG A 78 -13.06 3.56 19.52
N LYS A 79 -14.24 3.95 20.00
CA LYS A 79 -15.26 4.58 19.15
C LYS A 79 -15.05 6.08 18.95
N GLU A 80 -14.44 6.79 19.90
CA GLU A 80 -14.50 8.25 19.96
C GLU A 80 -13.91 8.90 18.71
N VAL A 81 -12.76 8.40 18.23
CA VAL A 81 -12.08 8.93 17.04
C VAL A 81 -12.87 8.60 15.77
N PRO A 82 -13.24 7.34 15.45
CA PRO A 82 -14.09 7.04 14.29
C PRO A 82 -15.39 7.83 14.26
N LEU A 83 -16.10 7.95 15.39
CA LEU A 83 -17.34 8.72 15.47
C LEU A 83 -17.11 10.21 15.16
N TRP A 84 -16.00 10.78 15.63
CA TRP A 84 -15.64 12.16 15.31
C TRP A 84 -15.29 12.32 13.83
N VAL A 85 -14.49 11.41 13.26
CA VAL A 85 -14.12 11.40 11.83
C VAL A 85 -15.36 11.31 10.94
N ILE A 86 -16.29 10.40 11.26
CA ILE A 86 -17.56 10.24 10.54
C ILE A 86 -18.35 11.55 10.53
N LYS A 87 -18.41 12.28 11.65
CA LYS A 87 -19.11 13.58 11.72
C LYS A 87 -18.44 14.67 10.88
N GLN A 88 -17.11 14.67 10.79
CA GLN A 88 -16.37 15.69 10.05
C GLN A 88 -16.41 15.44 8.54
N ILE A 89 -16.22 14.19 8.12
CA ILE A 89 -16.10 13.84 6.71
C ILE A 89 -17.47 13.52 6.09
N ASN A 90 -18.39 12.96 6.88
CA ASN A 90 -19.70 12.49 6.40
C ASN A 90 -19.59 11.59 5.15
N PRO A 91 -18.83 10.46 5.23
CA PRO A 91 -18.66 9.58 4.08
C PRO A 91 -19.98 8.90 3.69
N MET A 92 -20.09 8.44 2.46
CA MET A 92 -21.24 7.68 1.98
C MET A 92 -21.27 6.27 2.59
N ALA A 93 -20.10 5.67 2.80
CA ALA A 93 -19.99 4.34 3.36
C ALA A 93 -18.77 4.17 4.28
N ILE A 94 -18.83 3.15 5.14
CA ILE A 94 -17.72 2.76 6.00
C ILE A 94 -17.45 1.25 5.96
N GLY A 95 -16.19 0.90 6.20
CA GLY A 95 -15.74 -0.46 6.52
C GLY A 95 -14.95 -0.47 7.84
N LEU A 96 -14.93 -1.60 8.54
CA LEU A 96 -14.28 -1.71 9.84
C LEU A 96 -13.26 -2.85 9.87
N LEU A 97 -12.14 -2.62 10.56
CA LEU A 97 -11.18 -3.61 10.98
C LEU A 97 -11.17 -3.62 12.50
N SER A 98 -11.69 -4.66 13.12
CA SER A 98 -11.83 -4.76 14.58
C SER A 98 -11.07 -5.99 15.09
N SER A 99 -10.65 -6.01 16.35
CA SER A 99 -10.31 -7.25 17.06
C SER A 99 -11.44 -7.64 18.01
N GLU A 100 -11.41 -8.86 18.54
CA GLU A 100 -12.40 -9.30 19.55
C GLU A 100 -12.51 -8.32 20.73
N SER A 101 -11.38 -7.77 21.18
CA SER A 101 -11.35 -6.77 22.27
C SER A 101 -12.01 -5.43 21.93
N SER A 102 -12.17 -5.11 20.64
CA SER A 102 -12.75 -3.85 20.14
C SER A 102 -14.16 -4.03 19.55
N ARG A 103 -14.71 -5.25 19.61
CA ARG A 103 -16.00 -5.61 18.99
C ARG A 103 -17.16 -4.73 19.42
N ASN A 104 -17.23 -4.39 20.71
CA ASN A 104 -18.25 -3.46 21.22
C ASN A 104 -18.12 -2.07 20.58
N ALA A 105 -16.90 -1.56 20.46
CA ALA A 105 -16.67 -0.27 19.81
C ALA A 105 -17.04 -0.30 18.31
N ALA A 106 -16.71 -1.39 17.60
CA ALA A 106 -17.08 -1.58 16.20
C ALA A 106 -18.61 -1.60 16.01
N GLN A 107 -19.33 -2.32 16.88
CA GLN A 107 -20.79 -2.35 16.86
C GLN A 107 -21.39 -0.97 17.12
N GLU A 108 -20.85 -0.20 18.06
CA GLU A 108 -21.31 1.17 18.33
C GLU A 108 -21.06 2.11 17.14
N ILE A 109 -19.90 2.00 16.48
CA ILE A 109 -19.59 2.77 15.26
C ILE A 109 -20.58 2.43 14.15
N ARG A 110 -20.88 1.14 13.95
CA ARG A 110 -21.85 0.67 12.96
C ARG A 110 -23.25 1.25 13.22
N VAL A 111 -23.73 1.15 14.45
CA VAL A 111 -25.05 1.69 14.83
C VAL A 111 -25.10 3.20 14.58
N PHE A 112 -24.05 3.92 14.96
CA PHE A 112 -23.97 5.36 14.74
C PHE A 112 -23.96 5.72 13.24
N ALA A 113 -23.18 5.03 12.41
CA ALA A 113 -23.15 5.24 10.97
C ALA A 113 -24.54 5.02 10.34
N GLN A 114 -25.23 3.94 10.73
CA GLN A 114 -26.59 3.66 10.29
C GLN A 114 -27.58 4.76 10.68
N GLN A 115 -27.46 5.32 11.89
CA GLN A 115 -28.28 6.44 12.34
C GLN A 115 -28.03 7.73 11.53
N MET A 116 -26.83 7.90 10.99
CA MET A 116 -26.49 9.00 10.08
C MET A 116 -26.87 8.73 8.62
N GLY A 117 -27.43 7.56 8.31
CA GLY A 117 -27.73 7.15 6.93
C GLY A 117 -26.50 6.76 6.12
N ILE A 118 -25.38 6.49 6.79
CA ILE A 118 -24.12 6.06 6.16
C ILE A 118 -24.15 4.54 5.99
N LEU A 119 -23.77 4.07 4.80
CA LEU A 119 -23.80 2.66 4.46
C LEU A 119 -22.66 1.91 5.17
N PHE A 120 -22.99 0.85 5.90
CA PHE A 120 -21.99 -0.07 6.44
C PHE A 120 -21.80 -1.23 5.45
N ILE A 121 -20.57 -1.42 4.96
CA ILE A 121 -20.26 -2.40 3.91
C ILE A 121 -19.78 -3.73 4.52
N GLU A 122 -18.69 -3.69 5.29
CA GLU A 122 -18.01 -4.90 5.75
C GLU A 122 -17.28 -4.65 7.08
N GLU A 123 -17.18 -5.68 7.90
CA GLU A 123 -16.30 -5.72 9.09
C GLU A 123 -15.44 -6.98 9.05
N GLU A 124 -14.13 -6.80 9.14
CA GLU A 124 -13.19 -7.89 9.30
C GLU A 124 -12.65 -7.93 10.73
N VAL A 125 -12.84 -9.07 11.41
CA VAL A 125 -12.34 -9.29 12.77
C VAL A 125 -10.92 -9.85 12.71
N ILE A 126 -9.91 -9.06 13.08
CA ILE A 126 -8.50 -9.43 13.23
C ILE A 126 -8.33 -10.39 14.43
N ASN A 127 -7.72 -11.55 14.17
CA ASN A 127 -7.52 -12.56 15.20
C ASN A 127 -6.25 -12.27 16.00
N ASP A 128 -5.18 -11.87 15.31
CA ASP A 128 -3.90 -11.47 15.90
C ASP A 128 -3.58 -10.00 15.54
N PRO A 129 -3.85 -9.04 16.44
CA PRO A 129 -3.53 -7.63 16.23
C PRO A 129 -2.02 -7.34 16.11
N ASP A 130 -1.16 -8.31 16.43
CA ASP A 130 0.29 -8.21 16.29
C ASP A 130 0.80 -8.82 14.96
N ASP A 131 -0.09 -9.40 14.14
CA ASP A 131 0.20 -9.88 12.78
C ASP A 131 -0.21 -8.84 11.70
N PRO A 132 0.72 -7.99 11.23
CA PRO A 132 0.43 -7.01 10.18
C PRO A 132 0.07 -7.66 8.83
N ALA A 133 0.47 -8.91 8.57
CA ALA A 133 0.14 -9.59 7.32
C ALA A 133 -1.33 -10.03 7.30
N GLU A 134 -1.87 -10.50 8.44
CA GLU A 134 -3.30 -10.75 8.59
C GLU A 134 -4.10 -9.45 8.34
N VAL A 135 -3.69 -8.37 9.00
CA VAL A 135 -4.38 -7.07 8.88
C VAL A 135 -4.31 -6.56 7.44
N ASN A 136 -3.17 -6.65 6.76
CA ASN A 136 -3.04 -6.27 5.35
C ASN A 136 -4.03 -7.03 4.45
N ARG A 137 -4.11 -8.36 4.60
CA ARG A 137 -5.01 -9.20 3.80
C ARG A 137 -6.48 -8.84 4.04
N LYS A 138 -6.87 -8.63 5.30
CA LYS A 138 -8.25 -8.29 5.68
C LYS A 138 -8.63 -6.87 5.26
N ALA A 139 -7.74 -5.91 5.45
CA ALA A 139 -7.90 -4.55 4.95
C ALA A 139 -8.10 -4.51 3.43
N LYS A 140 -7.31 -5.26 2.65
CA LYS A 140 -7.51 -5.40 1.20
C LYS A 140 -8.89 -5.94 0.84
N LYS A 141 -9.43 -6.88 1.61
CA LYS A 141 -10.79 -7.39 1.40
C LYS A 141 -11.81 -6.28 1.63
N VAL A 142 -11.73 -5.55 2.74
CA VAL A 142 -12.66 -4.43 3.01
C VAL A 142 -12.59 -3.36 1.91
N ILE A 143 -11.36 -2.98 1.49
CA ILE A 143 -11.16 -2.05 0.35
C ILE A 143 -11.83 -2.59 -0.91
N HIS A 144 -11.67 -3.88 -1.21
CA HIS A 144 -12.28 -4.50 -2.38
C HIS A 144 -13.81 -4.43 -2.32
N GLU A 145 -14.42 -4.73 -1.18
CA GLU A 145 -15.88 -4.66 -1.00
C GLU A 145 -16.42 -3.24 -1.21
N LEU A 146 -15.73 -2.21 -0.71
CA LEU A 146 -16.11 -0.82 -0.98
C LEU A 146 -16.02 -0.48 -2.48
N LYS A 147 -14.97 -0.94 -3.19
CA LYS A 147 -14.86 -0.76 -4.65
C LYS A 147 -15.97 -1.47 -5.42
N VAL A 148 -16.38 -2.67 -4.98
CA VAL A 148 -17.52 -3.40 -5.58
C VAL A 148 -18.82 -2.60 -5.47
N HIS A 149 -18.96 -1.76 -4.42
CA HIS A 149 -20.08 -0.84 -4.26
C HIS A 149 -19.91 0.49 -5.02
N GLY A 150 -18.91 0.60 -5.91
CA GLY A 150 -18.69 1.76 -6.75
C GLY A 150 -18.07 2.96 -6.03
N LEU A 151 -17.39 2.73 -4.90
CA LEU A 151 -16.70 3.77 -4.14
C LEU A 151 -15.23 3.78 -4.57
N ASP A 152 -14.84 4.80 -5.33
CA ASP A 152 -13.48 4.93 -5.85
C ASP A 152 -12.62 5.84 -4.97
N GLU A 153 -13.21 6.88 -4.39
CA GLU A 153 -12.53 7.84 -3.52
C GLU A 153 -12.65 7.41 -2.06
N MET A 154 -11.59 6.86 -1.49
CA MET A 154 -11.62 6.30 -0.14
C MET A 154 -10.37 6.64 0.67
N ALA A 155 -10.50 6.55 1.99
CA ALA A 155 -9.39 6.63 2.93
C ALA A 155 -9.39 5.51 3.97
N MET A 156 -8.20 5.09 4.37
CA MET A 156 -7.94 4.23 5.51
C MET A 156 -7.53 5.08 6.72
N ASP A 157 -8.35 5.12 7.76
CA ASP A 157 -8.00 5.68 9.06
C ASP A 157 -7.18 4.67 9.85
N ILE A 158 -5.89 4.97 10.02
CA ILE A 158 -4.93 4.13 10.75
C ILE A 158 -4.69 4.61 12.19
N THR A 159 -5.51 5.52 12.71
CA THR A 159 -5.34 6.12 14.05
C THR A 159 -5.54 5.10 15.16
N GLY A 160 -6.52 4.21 14.99
CA GLY A 160 -6.87 3.21 15.99
C GLY A 160 -6.08 1.90 15.84
N GLY A 161 -6.24 1.03 16.82
CA GLY A 161 -5.54 -0.26 16.88
C GLY A 161 -4.15 -0.20 17.52
N LYS A 162 -3.45 -1.33 17.48
CA LYS A 162 -2.02 -1.41 17.84
C LYS A 162 -1.17 -0.97 16.65
N THR A 163 0.09 -0.60 16.90
CA THR A 163 1.03 -0.21 15.84
C THR A 163 1.15 -1.24 14.70
N PRO A 164 1.26 -2.56 14.94
CA PRO A 164 1.28 -3.54 13.84
C PRO A 164 0.00 -3.54 13.01
N MET A 165 -1.15 -3.33 13.64
CA MET A 165 -2.44 -3.21 12.96
C MET A 165 -2.50 -1.96 12.07
N SER A 166 -2.14 -0.79 12.60
CA SER A 166 -2.03 0.44 11.80
C SER A 166 -1.06 0.28 10.63
N LEU A 167 0.06 -0.41 10.82
CA LEU A 167 1.05 -0.68 9.78
C LEU A 167 0.48 -1.60 8.68
N GLY A 168 -0.18 -2.70 9.05
CA GLY A 168 -0.79 -3.62 8.09
C GLY A 168 -1.91 -2.95 7.27
N ALA A 169 -2.73 -2.12 7.92
CA ALA A 169 -3.78 -1.33 7.27
C ALA A 169 -3.20 -0.26 6.34
N PHE A 170 -2.17 0.47 6.77
CA PHE A 170 -1.45 1.42 5.93
C PHE A 170 -0.86 0.73 4.69
N MET A 171 -0.16 -0.38 4.87
CA MET A 171 0.36 -1.17 3.74
C MET A 171 -0.77 -1.56 2.79
N ALA A 172 -1.91 -2.04 3.29
CA ALA A 172 -3.03 -2.39 2.42
C ALA A 172 -3.55 -1.20 1.60
N ALA A 173 -3.65 -0.02 2.21
CA ALA A 173 -4.06 1.20 1.55
C ALA A 173 -3.10 1.56 0.40
N GLU A 174 -1.80 1.61 0.69
CA GLU A 174 -0.76 1.91 -0.32
C GLU A 174 -0.77 0.93 -1.49
N GLU A 175 -0.90 -0.37 -1.19
CA GLU A 175 -0.88 -1.40 -2.22
C GLU A 175 -2.13 -1.41 -3.10
N MET A 176 -3.24 -0.87 -2.60
CA MET A 176 -4.53 -0.80 -3.29
C MET A 176 -4.82 0.57 -3.90
N GLY A 177 -3.90 1.53 -3.75
CA GLY A 177 -4.10 2.91 -4.18
C GLY A 177 -5.28 3.56 -3.46
N VAL A 178 -5.30 3.48 -2.14
CA VAL A 178 -6.26 4.16 -1.27
C VAL A 178 -5.52 5.15 -0.37
N ASP A 179 -6.09 6.32 -0.12
CA ASP A 179 -5.50 7.30 0.78
C ASP A 179 -5.38 6.74 2.19
N SER A 180 -4.43 7.26 2.97
CA SER A 180 -4.33 6.96 4.39
C SER A 180 -4.38 8.23 5.21
N ILE A 181 -5.18 8.20 6.27
CA ILE A 181 -5.40 9.33 7.16
C ILE A 181 -5.06 8.96 8.60
N TYR A 182 -4.72 9.98 9.38
CA TYR A 182 -4.46 9.87 10.80
C TYR A 182 -5.00 11.09 11.53
N VAL A 183 -5.66 10.85 12.65
CA VAL A 183 -6.21 11.90 13.51
C VAL A 183 -5.18 12.22 14.59
N THR A 184 -4.62 13.42 14.52
CA THR A 184 -3.80 13.96 15.60
C THR A 184 -4.66 14.72 16.58
N THR A 185 -4.53 14.46 17.87
CA THR A 185 -5.16 15.24 18.94
C THR A 185 -4.11 15.60 19.99
N GLU A 186 -4.25 16.75 20.62
CA GLU A 186 -3.50 17.03 21.85
C GLU A 186 -4.03 16.14 22.98
N TYR A 187 -3.18 15.85 23.95
CA TYR A 187 -3.55 15.09 25.14
C TYR A 187 -3.59 16.03 26.34
N LYS A 188 -4.73 16.05 27.03
CA LYS A 188 -4.92 16.77 28.29
C LYS A 188 -5.34 15.76 29.35
N ASP A 189 -4.61 15.70 30.45
CA ASP A 189 -4.86 14.75 31.56
C ASP A 189 -4.93 13.28 31.10
N ASN A 190 -4.00 12.87 30.22
CA ASN A 190 -3.95 11.53 29.59
C ASN A 190 -5.20 11.13 28.79
N LYS A 191 -6.03 12.10 28.38
CA LYS A 191 -7.16 11.90 27.49
C LYS A 191 -6.99 12.73 26.22
N PRO A 192 -7.40 12.21 25.05
CA PRO A 192 -7.39 12.99 23.83
C PRO A 192 -8.37 14.17 23.95
N ASP A 193 -7.89 15.38 23.72
CA ASP A 193 -8.73 16.56 23.60
C ASP A 193 -9.28 16.66 22.19
N ILE A 194 -10.51 16.17 22.02
CA ILE A 194 -11.17 16.11 20.72
C ILE A 194 -11.39 17.50 20.08
N THR A 195 -11.34 18.58 20.86
CA THR A 195 -11.49 19.95 20.33
C THR A 195 -10.27 20.39 19.52
N THR A 196 -9.12 19.75 19.75
CA THR A 196 -7.87 19.99 19.03
C THR A 196 -7.65 19.02 17.87
N ALA A 197 -8.59 18.09 17.66
CA ALA A 197 -8.45 17.01 16.70
C ALA A 197 -8.34 17.54 15.27
N LYS A 198 -7.36 17.01 14.53
CA LYS A 198 -7.12 17.33 13.13
C LYS A 198 -6.88 16.04 12.36
N ILE A 199 -7.55 15.92 11.22
CA ILE A 199 -7.29 14.86 10.26
C ILE A 199 -6.07 15.28 9.43
N LYS A 200 -5.11 14.38 9.30
CA LYS A 200 -3.93 14.55 8.43
C LYS A 200 -3.91 13.45 7.40
N ALA A 201 -3.58 13.79 6.17
CA ALA A 201 -3.23 12.79 5.16
C ALA A 201 -1.80 12.30 5.44
N ILE A 202 -1.63 10.99 5.58
CA ILE A 202 -0.31 10.36 5.63
C ILE A 202 0.17 10.11 4.20
N SER A 203 -0.71 9.58 3.36
CA SER A 203 -0.46 9.33 1.95
C SER A 203 -1.71 9.66 1.16
N GLN A 204 -1.49 10.24 -0.02
CA GLN A 204 -2.54 10.56 -0.98
C GLN A 204 -2.17 9.94 -2.32
N VAL A 205 -3.13 9.26 -2.91
CA VAL A 205 -2.98 8.61 -4.19
C VAL A 205 -3.35 9.63 -5.26
N ALA A 206 -2.35 10.02 -6.06
CA ALA A 206 -2.47 10.98 -7.14
C ALA A 206 -3.10 10.38 -8.41
#